data_AF-A0A436WDG2-F1
#
_entry.id   AF-A0A436WDG2-F1
#
_cell.length_a   1.000
_cell.length_b   1.000
_cell.length_c   1.000
_cell.angle_alpha   90.00
_cell.angle_beta   90.00
_cell.angle_gamma   90.00
#
_symmetry.space_group_name_H-M   'P 1'
#
loop_
_entity.id
_entity.type
_entity.pdbx_description
1 polymer ?
#
loop_
_entity_poly.entity_id
_entity_poly.type
_entity_poly.pdbx_seq_one_letter_code
_entity_poly.pdbx_strand_id
1 'polypeptide(L)' 'MAPSVSPTIAARRDQMFPVLSDVDIERMRRFGVPRTYAAGEPIVVAGTVSPGLILILSGKVEITQAGG' A
#
# COMPACT_ATOMS: atom_id res chain seq x y z
N MET A 1 10.29 -21.28 8.98
CA MET A 1 8.87 -21.51 9.35
C MET A 1 8.03 -20.70 8.39
N ALA A 2 7.36 -21.31 7.41
CA ALA A 2 6.42 -20.57 6.56
C ALA A 2 5.25 -20.11 7.45
N PRO A 3 4.79 -18.85 7.37
CA PRO A 3 3.65 -18.42 8.18
C PRO A 3 2.44 -19.25 7.77
N SER A 4 1.85 -19.99 8.71
CA SER A 4 0.57 -20.65 8.52
C SER A 4 -0.49 -19.57 8.36
N VAL A 5 -0.93 -19.33 7.13
CA VAL A 5 -1.99 -18.37 6.85
C VAL A 5 -3.27 -18.92 7.49
N SER A 6 -3.77 -18.26 8.54
CA SER A 6 -4.99 -18.68 9.21
C SER A 6 -6.15 -18.77 8.20
N PRO A 7 -7.07 -19.73 8.34
CA PRO A 7 -8.18 -19.93 7.39
C PRO A 7 -9.04 -18.67 7.20
N THR A 8 -9.16 -17.82 8.23
CA THR A 8 -9.81 -16.50 8.14
C THR A 8 -9.06 -15.51 7.24
N ILE A 9 -7.72 -15.49 7.28
CA ILE A 9 -6.91 -14.63 6.40
C ILE A 9 -7.00 -15.16 4.97
N ALA A 10 -6.97 -16.47 4.78
CA ALA A 10 -7.14 -17.08 3.46
C ALA A 10 -8.50 -16.73 2.85
N ALA A 11 -9.59 -16.86 3.62
CA ALA A 11 -10.96 -16.56 3.18
C ALA A 11 -11.22 -15.06 2.92
N ARG A 12 -10.45 -14.16 3.54
CA ARG A 12 -10.59 -12.70 3.39
C ARG A 12 -9.50 -12.06 2.54
N ARG A 13 -8.64 -12.87 1.91
CA ARG A 13 -7.49 -12.37 1.16
C ARG A 13 -7.90 -11.39 0.06
N ASP A 14 -8.97 -11.71 -0.67
CA ASP A 14 -9.47 -10.85 -1.76
C ASP A 14 -10.10 -9.54 -1.24
N GLN A 15 -10.58 -9.52 0.01
CA GLN A 15 -11.07 -8.30 0.67
C GLN A 15 -9.92 -7.45 1.21
N MET A 16 -8.85 -8.08 1.70
CA MET A 16 -7.66 -7.40 2.22
C MET A 16 -6.74 -6.87 1.11
N PHE A 17 -6.75 -7.52 -0.05
CA PHE A 17 -5.94 -7.18 -1.22
C PHE A 17 -6.81 -7.16 -2.49
N PRO A 18 -7.74 -6.20 -2.59
CA PRO A 18 -8.59 -6.10 -3.76
C PRO A 18 -7.76 -5.78 -5.00
N VAL A 19 -8.10 -6.41 -6.13
CA VAL A 19 -7.61 -6.00 -7.44
C VAL A 19 -8.47 -4.83 -7.90
N LEU A 20 -7.87 -3.64 -7.93
CA LEU A 20 -8.56 -2.43 -8.40
C LEU A 20 -8.55 -2.38 -9.92
N SER A 21 -9.73 -2.20 -10.53
CA SER A 21 -9.83 -1.98 -11.97
C SER A 21 -9.43 -0.54 -12.32
N ASP A 22 -9.21 -0.27 -13.61
CA ASP A 22 -8.94 1.09 -14.10
C ASP A 22 -10.05 2.09 -13.71
N VAL A 23 -11.31 1.62 -13.68
CA VAL A 23 -12.48 2.41 -13.27
C VAL A 23 -12.42 2.74 -11.78
N ASP A 24 -11.98 1.79 -10.94
CA ASP A 24 -11.81 2.01 -9.50
C ASP A 24 -10.70 3.02 -9.23
N ILE A 25 -9.57 2.88 -9.94
CA ILE A 25 -8.45 3.82 -9.85
C ILE A 25 -8.90 5.23 -10.26
N GLU A 26 -9.63 5.37 -11.37
CA GLU A 26 -10.15 6.66 -11.82
C GLU A 26 -11.11 7.30 -10.81
N ARG A 27 -11.94 6.48 -10.15
CA ARG A 27 -12.80 6.94 -9.05
C ARG A 27 -11.97 7.40 -7.86
N MET A 28 -10.92 6.67 -7.49
CA MET A 28 -10.03 7.01 -6.38
C MET A 28 -9.22 8.28 -6.63
N ARG A 29 -8.83 8.56 -7.89
CA ARG A 29 -8.14 9.82 -8.27
C ARG A 29 -8.91 11.08 -7.88
N ARG A 30 -10.23 11.01 -7.75
CA ARG A 30 -11.08 12.14 -7.30
C ARG A 30 -10.89 12.49 -5.82
N PHE A 31 -10.39 11.54 -5.03
CA PHE A 31 -10.20 11.68 -3.59
C PHE A 31 -8.73 11.81 -3.18
N GLY A 32 -7.81 11.77 -4.14
CA GLY A 32 -6.37 11.79 -3.89
C GLY A 32 -5.64 12.77 -4.82
N VAL A 33 -4.41 13.11 -4.44
CA VAL A 33 -3.53 13.91 -5.28
C VAL A 33 -2.47 12.99 -5.90
N PRO A 34 -2.34 12.90 -7.23
CA PRO A 34 -1.27 12.14 -7.87
C PRO A 34 0.10 12.64 -7.40
N ARG A 35 1.00 11.71 -7.06
CA ARG A 35 2.38 12.01 -6.63
C ARG A 35 3.36 11.06 -7.27
N THR A 36 4.58 11.54 -7.46
CA THR A 36 5.72 10.76 -7.94
C THR A 36 6.87 10.93 -6.96
N TYR A 37 7.56 9.83 -6.68
CA TYR A 37 8.68 9.79 -5.74
C TYR A 37 9.93 9.29 -6.48
N ALA A 38 11.07 9.91 -6.23
CA ALA A 38 12.35 9.43 -6.75
C ALA A 38 12.80 8.16 -6.03
N ALA A 39 13.71 7.40 -6.64
CA ALA A 39 14.32 6.25 -5.98
C ALA A 39 15.08 6.70 -4.72
N GLY A 40 14.79 6.05 -3.59
CA GLY A 40 15.35 6.41 -2.28
C GLY A 40 14.64 7.57 -1.57
N GLU A 41 13.66 8.22 -2.21
CA GLU A 41 12.84 9.23 -1.54
C GLU A 41 11.86 8.57 -0.56
N PRO A 42 11.80 9.02 0.70
CA PRO A 42 10.90 8.45 1.69
C PRO A 42 9.44 8.82 1.40
N ILE A 43 8.58 7.81 1.29
CA ILE A 43 7.14 7.99 1.10
C ILE A 43 6.41 8.19 2.44
N VAL A 44 6.76 7.38 3.44
CA VAL A 44 6.25 7.45 4.83
C VAL A 44 7.41 7.25 5.78
N VAL A 45 7.51 8.09 6.81
CA VAL A 45 8.55 7.99 7.85
C VAL A 45 7.89 7.70 9.20
N ALA A 46 8.34 6.66 9.89
CA ALA A 46 7.84 6.32 11.22
C ALA A 46 8.03 7.50 12.19
N GLY A 47 7.02 7.76 13.03
CA GLY A 47 7.02 8.91 13.94
C GLY A 47 6.59 10.24 13.30
N THR A 48 6.33 10.26 11.99
CA THR A 48 5.74 11.43 11.31
C THR A 48 4.26 11.21 11.01
N VAL A 49 3.52 12.30 10.85
CA VAL A 49 2.12 12.22 10.40
C VAL A 49 2.09 11.67 8.97
N SER A 50 1.46 10.50 8.80
CA SER A 50 1.32 9.87 7.49
C SER A 50 0.40 10.71 6.59
N PRO A 51 0.69 10.79 5.27
CA PRO A 51 -0.20 11.42 4.28
C PRO A 51 -1.53 10.67 4.09
N GLY A 52 -1.75 9.55 4.78
CA GLY A 52 -2.99 8.77 4.74
C GLY A 52 -2.84 7.49 3.91
N LEU A 53 -3.90 7.15 3.16
CA LEU A 53 -3.89 5.99 2.27
C LEU A 53 -3.07 6.28 1.01
N ILE A 54 -2.11 5.42 0.70
CA ILE A 54 -1.32 5.50 -0.53
C ILE A 54 -1.65 4.31 -1.42
N LEU A 55 -1.97 4.61 -2.68
CA LEU A 55 -2.13 3.62 -3.74
C LEU A 55 -0.92 3.67 -4.68
N ILE A 56 -0.20 2.55 -4.78
CA ILE A 56 0.94 2.42 -5.69
C ILE A 56 0.43 2.03 -7.07
N LEU A 57 0.42 3.00 -7.99
CA LEU A 57 -0.05 2.79 -9.37
C LEU A 57 1.02 2.14 -10.26
N SER A 58 2.30 2.37 -9.94
CA SER A 58 3.43 1.85 -10.70
C SER A 58 4.71 1.90 -9.87
N GLY A 59 5.63 0.98 -10.12
CA GLY A 59 6.93 0.92 -9.45
C GLY A 59 6.97 -0.08 -8.29
N LYS A 60 8.02 0.04 -7.46
CA LYS A 60 8.22 -0.80 -6.27
C LYS A 60 8.55 0.10 -5.09
N VAL A 61 8.09 -0.30 -3.92
CA VAL A 61 8.38 0.37 -2.66
C VAL A 61 8.99 -0.65 -1.70
N GLU A 62 9.93 -0.19 -0.89
CA GLU A 62 10.52 -0.99 0.18
C GLU A 62 9.97 -0.49 1.53
N ILE A 63 9.62 -1.42 2.41
CA ILE A 63 9.18 -1.10 3.77
C ILE A 63 10.29 -1.58 4.71
N THR A 64 10.92 -0.64 5.39
CA THR A 64 11.98 -0.89 6.36
C THR A 64 11.51 -0.51 7.76
N GLN A 65 11.81 -1.34 8.75
CA GLN A 65 11.61 -1.03 10.17
C GLN A 65 12.99 -0.86 10.83
N ALA A 66 13.24 0.30 11.44
CA ALA A 66 14.44 0.50 12.25
C ALA A 66 14.19 -0.03 13.67
N GLY A 67 14.92 -1.06 14.06
CA GLY A 67 14.83 -1.70 15.39
C GLY A 67 14.00 -2.98 15.38
N GLY A 68 14.68 -4.10 15.66
CA GLY A 68 14.09 -5.36 16.11
C GLY A 68 14.26 -5.52 17.61
#